data_AF-A0A662V1D2-F1
#
_entry.id   AF-A0A662V1D2-F1
#
_cell.length_a   1.000
_cell.length_b   1.000
_cell.length_c   1.000
_cell.angle_alpha   90.00
_cell.angle_beta   90.00
_cell.angle_gamma   90.00
#
_symmetry.space_group_name_H-M   'P 1'
#
loop_
_entity.id
_entity.type
_entity.pdbx_description
1 polymer ?
#
loop_
_entity_poly.entity_id
_entity_poly.type
_entity_poly.pdbx_seq_one_letter_code
_entity_poly.pdbx_strand_id
1 'polypeptide(L)' 'RAVEELFGVKVIKVRTLITMEGEKKAYVKLHPDFKATDIATRLGLL' A
#
# COMPACT_ATOMS: atom_id res chain seq x y z
N ARG A 1 -4.98 7.43 4.58
CA ARG A 1 -5.21 6.74 5.88
C ARG A 1 -5.90 5.41 5.72
N ALA A 2 -6.75 5.20 4.70
CA ALA A 2 -7.41 3.91 4.43
C ALA A 2 -6.50 2.67 4.56
N VAL A 3 -5.27 2.69 4.01
CA VAL A 3 -4.33 1.55 4.14
C VAL A 3 -3.95 1.26 5.60
N GLU A 4 -3.76 2.29 6.41
CA GLU A 4 -3.40 2.15 7.82
C GLU A 4 -4.57 1.60 8.64
N GLU A 5 -5.79 2.06 8.35
CA GLU A 5 -7.02 1.65 9.03
C GLU A 5 -7.46 0.24 8.65
N LEU A 6 -7.43 -0.09 7.35
CA LEU A 6 -7.90 -1.39 6.84
C LEU A 6 -6.97 -2.56 7.20
N PHE A 7 -5.66 -2.30 7.25
CA PHE A 7 -4.67 -3.34 7.49
C PHE A 7 -3.97 -3.23 8.85
N GLY A 8 -4.27 -2.19 9.64
CA GLY A 8 -3.66 -1.98 10.96
C GLY A 8 -2.15 -1.74 10.88
N VAL A 9 -1.67 -1.13 9.79
CA VAL A 9 -0.24 -0.91 9.54
C VAL A 9 0.11 0.58 9.61
N LYS A 10 1.38 0.88 9.85
CA LYS A 10 1.87 2.27 9.83
C LYS A 10 2.54 2.58 8.51
N VAL A 11 2.15 3.68 7.87
CA VAL A 11 2.72 4.13 6.58
C VAL A 11 3.70 5.27 6.82
N ILE A 12 4.90 5.17 6.25
CA ILE A 12 5.91 6.23 6.32
C ILE A 12 5.64 7.29 5.25
N LYS A 13 5.39 6.86 4.01
CA LYS A 13 5.26 7.76 2.87
C LYS A 13 4.37 7.16 1.80
N VAL A 14 3.52 7.98 1.21
CA VAL A 14 2.75 7.63 0.01
C VAL A 14 3.23 8.52 -1.14
N ARG A 15 3.50 7.91 -2.30
CA ARG A 15 3.73 8.62 -3.56
C ARG A 15 2.66 8.18 -4.54
N THR A 16 2.08 9.11 -5.29
CA THR A 16 1.05 8.79 -6.27
C THR A 16 1.45 9.28 -7.65
N LEU A 17 1.02 8.56 -8.69
CA LEU A 17 1.10 9.00 -10.08
C LEU A 17 -0.20 8.65 -10.80
N ILE A 18 -0.48 9.33 -11.91
CA ILE A 18 -1.57 8.96 -12.82
C ILE A 18 -0.94 8.15 -13.95
N THR A 19 -1.46 6.96 -14.23
CA THR A 19 -0.99 6.08 -15.31
C THR A 19 -1.44 6.61 -16.67
N MET A 20 -0.86 6.09 -17.76
CA MET A 20 -1.28 6.45 -19.12
C MET A 20 -2.72 6.04 -19.43
N GLU A 21 -3.27 5.09 -18.67
CA GLU A 21 -4.66 4.64 -18.73
C GLU A 21 -5.63 5.56 -17.97
N GLY A 22 -5.10 6.61 -17.32
CA GLY A 22 -5.90 7.58 -16.53
C GLY A 22 -6.17 7.14 -15.09
N GLU A 23 -5.63 5.99 -14.67
CA GLU A 23 -5.83 5.47 -13.32
C GLU A 23 -4.82 6.05 -12.32
N LYS A 24 -5.26 6.27 -11.08
CA LYS A 24 -4.35 6.75 -10.02
C LYS A 24 -3.63 5.57 -9.38
N LYS A 25 -2.32 5.49 -9.60
CA LYS A 25 -1.43 4.50 -8.97
C LYS A 25 -0.77 5.08 -7.72
N ALA A 26 -0.74 4.31 -6.63
CA ALA A 26 -0.09 4.69 -5.38
C ALA A 26 1.05 3.71 -5.02
N TYR A 27 2.20 4.27 -4.67
CA TYR A 27 3.32 3.57 -4.04
C TYR A 27 3.31 3.89 -2.56
N VAL A 28 3.07 2.88 -1.74
CA VAL A 28 2.95 3.02 -0.28
C VAL A 28 4.19 2.42 0.38
N LYS A 29 4.95 3.26 1.09
CA LYS A 29 6.10 2.82 1.89
C LYS A 29 5.61 2.53 3.31
N LEU A 30 5.61 1.25 3.69
CA LEU A 30 5.28 0.79 5.04
C LEU A 30 6.43 1.06 6.03
N HIS A 31 6.11 1.09 7.31
CA HIS A 31 7.09 1.05 8.38
C HIS A 31 7.84 -0.29 8.36
N PRO A 32 9.16 -0.33 8.62
CA PRO A 32 9.97 -1.55 8.53
C PRO A 32 9.47 -2.70 9.42
N ASP A 33 8.70 -2.40 10.47
CA ASP A 33 8.08 -3.41 11.34
C ASP A 33 6.96 -4.21 10.65
N PHE A 34 6.45 -3.74 9.50
CA PHE A 34 5.37 -4.41 8.74
C PHE A 34 5.88 -4.89 7.38
N LYS A 35 5.60 -6.15 7.04
CA LYS A 35 5.97 -6.71 5.74
C LYS A 35 4.87 -6.51 4.71
N ALA A 36 5.25 -6.07 3.51
CA ALA A 36 4.32 -5.91 2.39
C ALA A 36 3.76 -7.26 1.90
N THR A 37 4.54 -8.34 2.00
CA THR A 37 4.12 -9.69 1.60
C THR A 37 2.90 -10.16 2.38
N ASP A 38 2.86 -9.91 3.69
CA ASP A 38 1.73 -10.32 4.54
C ASP A 38 0.43 -9.63 4.12
N ILE A 39 0.51 -8.36 3.70
CA ILE A 39 -0.63 -7.60 3.16
C ILE A 39 -1.02 -8.15 1.78
N ALA A 40 -0.06 -8.45 0.92
CA ALA A 40 -0.32 -9.03 -0.40
C ALA A 40 -1.03 -10.38 -0.31
N THR A 41 -0.63 -11.25 0.62
CA THR A 41 -1.31 -12.52 0.89
C THR A 41 -2.75 -12.31 1.35
N ARG A 42 -3.01 -11.36 2.26
CA ARG A 42 -4.38 -11.04 2.72
C ARG A 42 -5.27 -10.47 1.61
N LEU A 43 -4.67 -9.84 0.61
CA LEU A 43 -5.34 -9.34 -0.59
C LEU A 43 -5.50 -10.41 -1.68
N GLY A 44 -4.92 -11.61 -1.51
CA GLY A 44 -4.94 -12.66 -2.54
C GLY A 44 -4.11 -12.35 -3.78
N LEU A 45 -3.07 -11.51 -3.64
CA LEU A 45 -2.19 -11.08 -4.73
C LEU A 45 -0.94 -11.97 -4.90
N LEU A 46 -0.78 -12.98 -4.04
CA LEU A 46 0.35 -13.91 -4.03
C LEU A 46 -0.05 -15.26 -4.65
#